data_AF-A0A2D2LWP9-F1
#
_entry.id   AF-A0A2D2LWP9-F1
#
_cell.length_a   1.000
_cell.length_b   1.000
_cell.length_c   1.000
_cell.angle_alpha   90.00
_cell.angle_beta   90.00
_cell.angle_gamma   90.00
#
_symmetry.space_group_name_H-M   'P 1'
#
loop_
_entity.id
_entity.type
_entity.pdbx_description
1 polymer ?
#
loop_
_entity_poly.entity_id
_entity_poly.type
_entity_poly.pdbx_seq_one_letter_code
_entity_poly.pdbx_strand_id
1 'polypeptide(L)'
;MSMAQPQSFENAPINWIPAFVLISTPLAALLIVPYYLWTHSVSWQVWAIFAFFMAWNGLSITVGYHRLWSHRTYQAHPIVKWFFLIGGTLAVQGSVFDWCAGHRLHHRHVDDIYQDPYSAKRGFWFSHIGWMLKNYPSGHYDYKNIPDLKADPVLVAQDKYYALWILLANIGLPALFGWMVGDVVGTLVLAGLLRLVLSHHFTFFINSLCHMFGTRPYTDTNTARDNPILAIFTWGEGYHNYHHFFQYDYRNGVKWWQYDPSKWIIYGLSKIGLTWDLKRVPDVTIQHAQTEMAFKRAEKKVATFSETLTSDFQAIKDRLNSEQQAFKQTIAEWQALKTQAIEMKKNEFAQRIHEVDDKLKDQFSSIEDKLRNHAQQIENLVNHLKGKHV
;
A
#
# COMPACT_ATOMS: atom_id res chain seq x y z
N MET A 1 -20.29 -13.07 12.49
CA MET A 1 -19.99 -11.66 12.80
C MET A 1 -21.31 -10.93 12.86
N SER A 2 -21.71 -10.47 14.04
CA SER A 2 -22.92 -9.67 14.22
C SER A 2 -22.76 -8.38 13.41
N MET A 3 -23.70 -8.09 12.50
CA MET A 3 -23.78 -6.77 11.87
C MET A 3 -23.88 -5.76 13.01
N ALA A 4 -22.91 -4.86 13.11
CA ALA A 4 -22.90 -3.85 14.16
C ALA A 4 -24.23 -3.09 14.12
N GLN A 5 -24.95 -3.07 15.25
CA GLN A 5 -26.25 -2.43 15.30
C GLN A 5 -26.09 -0.92 15.08
N PRO A 6 -26.93 -0.27 14.24
CA PRO A 6 -26.83 1.17 13.94
C PRO A 6 -26.72 2.05 15.19
N GLN A 7 -27.39 1.66 16.28
CA GLN A 7 -27.40 2.34 17.57
C GLN A 7 -26.01 2.44 18.23
N SER A 8 -25.12 1.46 18.02
CA SER A 8 -23.74 1.49 18.54
C SER A 8 -22.88 2.55 17.85
N PHE A 9 -23.22 2.93 16.61
CA PHE A 9 -22.53 3.99 15.88
C PHE A 9 -23.05 5.38 16.26
N GLU A 10 -24.34 5.52 16.53
CA GLU A 10 -24.94 6.78 16.99
C GLU A 10 -24.41 7.18 18.37
N ASN A 11 -24.29 6.20 19.27
CA ASN A 11 -23.88 6.39 20.66
C ASN A 11 -22.37 6.19 20.92
N ALA A 12 -21.55 6.12 19.87
CA ALA A 12 -20.10 5.92 20.03
C ALA A 12 -19.50 7.02 20.93
N PRO A 13 -18.74 6.66 21.99
CA PRO A 13 -18.19 7.65 22.90
C PRO A 13 -17.07 8.44 22.22
N ILE A 14 -16.84 9.68 22.68
CA ILE A 14 -15.76 10.53 22.16
C ILE A 14 -14.41 9.85 22.41
N ASN A 15 -13.57 9.85 21.37
CA ASN A 15 -12.17 9.49 21.52
C ASN A 15 -11.38 10.75 21.86
N TRP A 16 -11.20 11.01 23.16
CA TRP A 16 -10.68 12.28 23.66
C TRP A 16 -9.26 12.59 23.20
N ILE A 17 -8.39 11.59 23.02
CA ILE A 17 -6.99 11.82 22.64
C ILE A 17 -6.90 12.37 21.20
N PRO A 18 -7.40 11.67 20.15
CA PRO A 18 -7.46 12.24 18.81
C PRO A 18 -8.28 13.51 18.74
N ALA A 19 -9.41 13.60 19.44
CA ALA A 19 -10.22 14.81 19.43
C ALA A 19 -9.44 16.02 19.94
N PHE A 20 -8.73 15.88 21.06
CA PHE A 20 -7.88 16.95 21.59
C PHE A 20 -6.77 17.31 20.60
N VAL A 21 -6.02 16.35 20.07
CA VAL A 21 -4.90 16.61 19.15
C VAL A 21 -5.39 17.25 17.85
N LEU A 22 -6.43 16.71 17.23
CA LEU A 22 -6.96 17.14 15.94
C LEU A 22 -7.72 18.47 16.00
N ILE A 23 -8.11 18.94 17.19
CA ILE A 23 -8.71 20.27 17.39
C ILE A 23 -7.65 21.28 17.85
N SER A 24 -6.83 20.92 18.83
CA SER A 24 -5.85 21.84 19.42
C SER A 24 -4.71 22.17 18.46
N THR A 25 -4.18 21.19 17.71
CA THR A 25 -3.03 21.43 16.84
C THR A 25 -3.33 22.33 15.64
N PRO A 26 -4.49 22.22 14.93
CA PRO A 26 -4.82 23.19 13.89
C PRO A 26 -5.08 24.59 14.45
N LEU A 27 -5.73 24.71 15.62
CA LEU A 27 -5.93 26.01 16.28
C LEU A 27 -4.58 26.65 16.66
N ALA A 28 -3.67 25.85 17.25
CA ALA A 28 -2.33 26.29 17.56
C ALA A 28 -1.57 26.72 16.30
N ALA A 29 -1.64 25.95 15.21
CA ALA A 29 -0.99 26.32 13.95
C ALA A 29 -1.57 27.62 13.37
N LEU A 30 -2.90 27.79 13.41
CA LEU A 30 -3.58 28.98 12.90
C LEU A 30 -3.20 30.26 13.66
N LEU A 31 -2.88 30.15 14.95
CA LEU A 31 -2.52 31.29 15.80
C LEU A 31 -0.99 31.51 15.85
N ILE A 32 -0.22 30.46 16.13
CA ILE A 32 1.21 30.54 16.39
C ILE A 32 1.99 30.78 15.10
N VAL A 33 1.65 30.12 13.99
CA VAL A 33 2.43 30.21 12.76
C VAL A 33 2.38 31.63 12.16
N PRO A 34 1.20 32.26 11.95
CA PRO A 34 1.16 33.63 11.44
C PRO A 34 1.81 34.64 12.39
N TYR A 35 1.59 34.49 13.71
CA TYR A 35 2.21 35.35 14.71
C TYR A 35 3.75 35.25 14.66
N TYR A 36 4.28 34.03 14.59
CA TYR A 36 5.72 33.80 14.52
C TYR A 36 6.32 34.38 13.23
N LEU A 37 5.69 34.14 12.07
CA LEU A 37 6.14 34.67 10.78
C LEU A 37 6.02 36.21 10.68
N TRP A 38 5.13 36.83 11.45
CA TRP A 38 5.03 38.29 11.52
C TRP A 38 6.10 38.90 12.43
N THR A 39 6.43 38.25 13.54
CA THR A 39 7.33 38.79 14.57
C THR A 39 8.79 38.40 14.38
N HIS A 40 9.07 37.33 13.64
CA HIS A 40 10.41 36.77 13.46
C HIS A 40 10.72 36.60 11.97
N SER A 41 11.99 36.85 11.60
CA SER A 41 12.49 36.50 10.27
C SER A 41 12.91 35.04 10.25
N VAL A 42 12.37 34.27 9.32
CA VAL A 42 12.70 32.84 9.17
C VAL A 42 13.74 32.67 8.06
N SER A 43 14.85 32.01 8.39
CA SER A 43 15.91 31.73 7.43
C SER A 43 15.48 30.72 6.37
N TRP A 44 16.11 30.75 5.19
CA TRP A 44 15.79 29.79 4.12
C TRP A 44 16.09 28.34 4.55
N GLN A 45 17.04 28.13 5.47
CA GLN A 45 17.38 26.82 6.01
C GLN A 45 16.21 26.20 6.78
N VAL A 46 15.48 26.99 7.57
CA VAL A 46 14.28 26.50 8.29
C VAL A 46 13.18 26.11 7.29
N TRP A 47 12.99 26.90 6.22
CA TRP A 47 12.06 26.54 5.15
C TRP A 47 12.48 25.27 4.41
N ALA A 48 13.78 25.08 4.17
CA ALA A 48 14.31 23.85 3.58
C ALA A 48 14.09 22.63 4.50
N ILE A 49 14.30 22.79 5.81
CA ILE A 49 14.01 21.76 6.82
C ILE A 49 12.52 21.44 6.83
N PHE A 50 11.65 22.45 6.85
CA PHE A 50 10.20 22.26 6.76
C PHE A 50 9.80 21.46 5.51
N ALA A 51 10.31 21.84 4.33
CA ALA A 51 10.05 21.13 3.07
C ALA A 51 10.57 19.68 3.11
N PHE A 52 11.78 19.47 3.65
CA PHE A 52 12.35 18.12 3.80
C PHE A 52 11.50 17.26 4.73
N PHE A 53 11.13 17.76 5.91
CA PHE A 53 10.29 17.00 6.85
C PHE A 53 8.88 16.77 6.30
N MET A 54 8.33 17.70 5.53
CA MET A 54 7.04 17.53 4.86
C MET A 54 7.09 16.40 3.83
N ALA A 55 8.12 16.40 2.97
CA ALA A 55 8.33 15.35 1.98
C ALA A 55 8.65 14.00 2.64
N TRP A 56 9.58 13.97 3.60
CA TRP A 56 9.96 12.74 4.30
C TRP A 56 8.77 12.14 5.02
N ASN A 57 7.96 12.94 5.72
CA ASN A 57 6.78 12.46 6.41
C ASN A 57 5.74 11.87 5.45
N GLY A 58 5.33 12.64 4.43
CA GLY A 58 4.34 12.17 3.47
C GLY A 58 4.80 10.93 2.70
N LEU A 59 6.03 10.94 2.19
CA LEU A 59 6.61 9.80 1.48
C LEU A 59 6.79 8.57 2.37
N SER A 60 6.98 8.75 3.68
CA SER A 60 7.06 7.61 4.61
C SER A 60 5.72 6.93 4.83
N ILE A 61 4.62 7.69 4.80
CA ILE A 61 3.27 7.11 4.81
C ILE A 61 3.03 6.33 3.52
N THR A 62 3.34 6.91 2.35
CA THR A 62 3.04 6.28 1.06
C THR A 62 3.99 5.13 0.71
N VAL A 63 5.31 5.33 0.82
CA VAL A 63 6.32 4.34 0.49
C VAL A 63 6.41 3.26 1.58
N GLY A 64 6.31 3.65 2.85
CA GLY A 64 6.39 2.77 4.00
C GLY A 64 5.03 2.18 4.39
N TYR A 65 4.25 2.91 5.19
CA TYR A 65 3.05 2.40 5.87
C TYR A 65 2.06 1.77 4.88
N HIS A 66 1.87 2.44 3.75
CA HIS A 66 0.94 2.03 2.71
C HIS A 66 1.50 0.91 1.82
N ARG A 67 2.51 1.20 0.98
CA ARG A 67 2.95 0.25 -0.07
C ARG A 67 3.78 -0.91 0.49
N LEU A 68 4.69 -0.64 1.42
CA LEU A 68 5.58 -1.66 1.99
C LEU A 68 4.87 -2.54 3.01
N TRP A 69 4.30 -1.93 4.05
CA TRP A 69 3.77 -2.68 5.19
C TRP A 69 2.32 -3.08 4.99
N SER A 70 1.43 -2.21 4.50
CA SER A 70 0.02 -2.58 4.33
C SER A 70 -0.20 -3.51 3.14
N HIS A 71 0.31 -3.15 1.95
CA HIS A 71 0.05 -3.90 0.71
C HIS A 71 1.15 -4.87 0.30
N ARG A 72 2.35 -4.78 0.91
CA ARG A 72 3.47 -5.68 0.64
C ARG A 72 3.79 -5.72 -0.85
N THR A 73 3.82 -4.56 -1.50
CA THR A 73 4.01 -4.46 -2.95
C THR A 73 5.46 -4.53 -3.37
N TYR A 74 6.39 -4.48 -2.42
CA TYR A 74 7.82 -4.66 -2.64
C TYR A 74 8.49 -5.08 -1.31
N GLN A 75 9.77 -5.45 -1.38
CA GLN A 75 10.64 -5.67 -0.23
C GLN A 75 11.72 -4.59 -0.15
N ALA A 76 12.22 -4.32 1.06
CA ALA A 76 13.15 -3.23 1.30
C ALA A 76 14.26 -3.63 2.27
N HIS A 77 15.46 -3.09 2.02
CA HIS A 77 16.61 -3.19 2.90
C HIS A 77 16.29 -2.55 4.28
N PRO A 78 16.82 -3.07 5.40
CA PRO A 78 16.55 -2.53 6.73
C PRO A 78 16.77 -1.03 6.88
N ILE A 79 17.81 -0.46 6.25
CA ILE A 79 18.06 1.00 6.28
C ILE A 79 16.87 1.79 5.73
N VAL A 80 16.29 1.32 4.62
CA VAL A 80 15.11 1.95 4.00
C VAL A 80 13.89 1.82 4.92
N LYS A 81 13.71 0.64 5.53
CA LYS A 81 12.64 0.41 6.52
C LYS A 81 12.75 1.38 7.70
N TRP A 82 13.94 1.51 8.30
CA TRP A 82 14.18 2.43 9.41
C TRP A 82 13.91 3.88 9.03
N PHE A 83 14.40 4.31 7.86
CA PHE A 83 14.18 5.67 7.36
C PHE A 83 12.69 6.00 7.23
N PHE A 84 11.89 5.12 6.63
CA PHE A 84 10.44 5.34 6.48
C PHE A 84 9.66 5.07 7.76
N LEU A 85 10.16 4.26 8.70
CA LEU A 85 9.50 4.05 9.99
C LEU A 85 9.57 5.32 10.86
N ILE A 86 10.74 5.96 10.90
CA ILE A 86 10.94 7.23 11.60
C ILE A 86 10.10 8.34 10.94
N GLY A 87 10.16 8.46 9.61
CA GLY A 87 9.38 9.46 8.90
C GLY A 87 7.86 9.23 8.98
N GLY A 88 7.41 7.98 9.08
CA GLY A 88 6.00 7.64 9.30
C GLY A 88 5.53 8.03 10.70
N THR A 89 6.41 7.91 11.70
CA THR A 89 6.16 8.36 13.08
C THR A 89 5.96 9.89 13.18
N LEU A 90 6.58 10.68 12.28
CA LEU A 90 6.29 12.13 12.17
C LEU A 90 4.83 12.42 11.85
N ALA A 91 4.06 11.45 11.32
CA ALA A 91 2.69 11.67 10.91
C ALA A 91 1.71 11.65 12.08
N VAL A 92 2.06 10.99 13.19
CA VAL A 92 1.17 10.81 14.36
C VAL A 92 -0.20 10.20 13.98
N GLN A 93 -0.20 9.28 13.00
CA GLN A 93 -1.42 8.62 12.49
C GLN A 93 -1.63 7.21 13.08
N GLY A 94 -1.24 7.00 14.34
CA GLY A 94 -1.16 5.67 14.94
C GLY A 94 0.14 4.93 14.62
N SER A 95 0.41 3.85 15.36
CA SER A 95 1.60 3.03 15.13
C SER A 95 1.55 2.38 13.73
N VAL A 96 2.65 1.79 13.28
CA VAL A 96 2.63 1.02 12.02
C VAL A 96 1.63 -0.14 12.08
N PHE A 97 1.35 -0.68 13.26
CA PHE A 97 0.33 -1.72 13.46
C PHE A 97 -1.07 -1.17 13.30
N ASP A 98 -1.40 -0.09 14.01
CA ASP A 98 -2.70 0.59 13.93
C ASP A 98 -3.04 0.97 12.49
N TRP A 99 -2.10 1.65 11.85
CA TRP A 99 -2.28 2.17 10.50
C TRP A 99 -2.49 1.02 9.51
N CYS A 100 -1.61 0.00 9.52
CA CYS A 100 -1.73 -1.11 8.59
C CYS A 100 -2.95 -1.98 8.85
N ALA A 101 -3.30 -2.23 10.12
CA ALA A 101 -4.47 -3.03 10.46
C ALA A 101 -5.76 -2.32 10.05
N GLY A 102 -5.88 -1.03 10.32
CA GLY A 102 -7.01 -0.20 9.88
C GLY A 102 -7.09 -0.10 8.36
N HIS A 103 -5.97 0.12 7.67
CA HIS A 103 -5.92 0.23 6.21
C HIS A 103 -6.28 -1.08 5.50
N ARG A 104 -5.80 -2.22 6.01
CA ARG A 104 -6.19 -3.55 5.50
C ARG A 104 -7.67 -3.83 5.73
N LEU A 105 -8.25 -3.36 6.83
CA LEU A 105 -9.69 -3.47 7.09
C LEU A 105 -10.50 -2.61 6.12
N HIS A 106 -10.07 -1.37 5.88
CA HIS A 106 -10.66 -0.48 4.88
C HIS A 106 -10.70 -1.12 3.48
N HIS A 107 -9.59 -1.65 2.98
CA HIS A 107 -9.58 -2.31 1.67
C HIS A 107 -10.48 -3.54 1.59
N ARG A 108 -10.66 -4.26 2.71
CA ARG A 108 -11.55 -5.43 2.76
C ARG A 108 -13.03 -5.02 2.68
N HIS A 109 -13.38 -3.88 3.26
CA HIS A 109 -14.76 -3.45 3.43
C HIS A 109 -15.06 -2.10 2.78
N VAL A 110 -14.29 -1.70 1.76
CA VAL A 110 -14.35 -0.36 1.18
C VAL A 110 -15.78 0.10 0.93
N ASP A 111 -16.10 1.29 1.43
CA ASP A 111 -17.43 1.92 1.38
C ASP A 111 -18.56 1.22 2.14
N ASP A 112 -18.32 0.16 2.89
CA ASP A 112 -19.31 -0.37 3.83
C ASP A 112 -19.52 0.66 4.95
N ILE A 113 -20.76 1.00 5.27
CA ILE A 113 -21.07 2.08 6.24
C ILE A 113 -20.66 1.69 7.67
N TYR A 114 -20.63 0.41 8.00
CA TYR A 114 -20.42 -0.07 9.37
C TYR A 114 -19.15 -0.91 9.54
N GLN A 115 -18.54 -1.38 8.46
CA GLN A 115 -17.32 -2.20 8.50
C GLN A 115 -16.08 -1.45 8.03
N ASP A 116 -16.23 -0.45 7.15
CA ASP A 116 -15.11 0.42 6.78
C ASP A 116 -14.87 1.46 7.90
N PRO A 117 -13.65 1.52 8.50
CA PRO A 117 -13.34 2.48 9.54
C PRO A 117 -13.61 3.94 9.13
N TYR A 118 -13.38 4.29 7.86
CA TYR A 118 -13.49 5.66 7.35
C TYR A 118 -14.32 5.75 6.06
N SER A 119 -15.40 4.95 6.00
CA SER A 119 -16.35 4.89 4.89
C SER A 119 -16.71 6.25 4.29
N ALA A 120 -16.36 6.47 3.03
CA ALA A 120 -16.73 7.68 2.30
C ALA A 120 -18.26 7.81 2.11
N LYS A 121 -19.01 6.71 2.18
CA LYS A 121 -20.49 6.73 2.13
C LYS A 121 -21.14 7.40 3.35
N ARG A 122 -20.40 7.62 4.43
CA ARG A 122 -20.86 8.40 5.59
C ARG A 122 -20.60 9.91 5.44
N GLY A 123 -20.10 10.34 4.28
CA GLY A 123 -19.92 11.73 3.93
C GLY A 123 -18.51 12.26 4.15
N PHE A 124 -18.28 13.48 3.66
CA PHE A 124 -16.98 14.14 3.66
C PHE A 124 -16.39 14.26 5.07
N TRP A 125 -17.14 14.85 6.01
CA TRP A 125 -16.62 15.13 7.35
C TRP A 125 -16.29 13.86 8.12
N PHE A 126 -17.08 12.80 7.93
CA PHE A 126 -16.82 11.51 8.56
C PHE A 126 -15.51 10.91 8.05
N SER A 127 -15.37 10.73 6.73
CA SER A 127 -14.18 10.13 6.10
C SER A 127 -12.92 10.99 6.24
N HIS A 128 -13.06 12.32 6.33
CA HIS A 128 -11.92 13.23 6.49
C HIS A 128 -11.36 13.21 7.92
N ILE A 129 -12.21 13.31 8.95
CA ILE A 129 -11.72 13.46 10.33
C ILE A 129 -12.63 12.82 11.38
N GLY A 130 -13.94 12.83 11.15
CA GLY A 130 -14.95 12.42 12.13
C GLY A 130 -14.81 10.98 12.60
N TRP A 131 -14.32 10.09 11.75
CA TRP A 131 -14.09 8.69 12.09
C TRP A 131 -13.09 8.48 13.25
N MET A 132 -12.16 9.42 13.47
CA MET A 132 -11.20 9.36 14.58
C MET A 132 -11.71 9.99 15.87
N LEU A 133 -12.75 10.84 15.79
CA LEU A 133 -13.21 11.64 16.93
C LEU A 133 -14.07 10.84 17.91
N LYS A 134 -14.54 9.66 17.51
CA LYS A 134 -15.32 8.75 18.37
C LYS A 134 -14.80 7.33 18.23
N ASN A 135 -14.99 6.53 19.28
CA ASN A 135 -14.65 5.10 19.29
C ASN A 135 -15.76 4.29 18.59
N TYR A 136 -15.81 4.37 17.26
CA TYR A 136 -16.73 3.57 16.48
C TYR A 136 -16.36 2.09 16.49
N PRO A 137 -17.33 1.16 16.41
CA PRO A 137 -17.04 -0.26 16.33
C PRO A 137 -16.10 -0.64 15.17
N SER A 138 -16.21 0.02 14.01
CA SER A 138 -15.32 -0.19 12.86
C SER A 138 -13.90 0.32 13.05
N GLY A 139 -13.66 1.17 14.05
CA GLY A 139 -12.34 1.73 14.36
C GLY A 139 -11.47 0.85 15.25
N HIS A 140 -11.98 -0.30 15.73
CA HIS A 140 -11.18 -1.22 16.53
C HIS A 140 -10.19 -2.00 15.66
N TYR A 141 -8.91 -1.89 15.96
CA TYR A 141 -7.86 -2.58 15.21
C TYR A 141 -7.90 -4.10 15.44
N ASP A 142 -8.12 -4.86 14.38
CA ASP A 142 -7.96 -6.32 14.39
C ASP A 142 -6.55 -6.71 13.97
N TYR A 143 -5.62 -6.78 14.92
CA TYR A 143 -4.24 -7.17 14.64
C TYR A 143 -4.06 -8.64 14.20
N LYS A 144 -5.14 -9.42 14.02
CA LYS A 144 -5.04 -10.73 13.35
C LYS A 144 -4.76 -10.59 11.86
N ASN A 145 -5.05 -9.43 11.27
CA ASN A 145 -4.81 -9.18 9.85
C ASN A 145 -3.37 -8.72 9.50
N ILE A 146 -2.46 -8.61 10.49
CA ILE A 146 -1.05 -8.20 10.34
C ILE A 146 -0.02 -9.17 10.96
N PRO A 147 -0.13 -10.51 10.77
CA PRO A 147 0.82 -11.45 11.34
C PRO A 147 2.25 -11.25 10.82
N ASP A 148 2.38 -10.74 9.60
CA ASP A 148 3.65 -10.39 8.95
C ASP A 148 4.37 -9.22 9.64
N LEU A 149 3.64 -8.23 10.16
CA LEU A 149 4.25 -7.11 10.89
C LEU A 149 4.68 -7.51 12.30
N LYS A 150 3.93 -8.41 12.94
CA LYS A 150 4.27 -8.96 14.26
C LYS A 150 5.55 -9.79 14.28
N ALA A 151 5.96 -10.30 13.12
CA ALA A 151 7.21 -11.03 12.96
C ALA A 151 8.45 -10.10 12.95
N ASP A 152 8.27 -8.79 12.75
CA ASP A 152 9.38 -7.83 12.72
C ASP A 152 9.55 -7.16 14.10
N PRO A 153 10.63 -7.46 14.85
CA PRO A 153 10.82 -6.97 16.21
C PRO A 153 10.96 -5.45 16.28
N VAL A 154 11.40 -4.80 15.19
CA VAL A 154 11.51 -3.34 15.13
C VAL A 154 10.13 -2.70 15.10
N LEU A 155 9.20 -3.27 14.33
CA LEU A 155 7.83 -2.77 14.26
C LEU A 155 7.08 -3.00 15.58
N VAL A 156 7.30 -4.17 16.20
CA VAL A 156 6.78 -4.47 17.56
C VAL A 156 7.29 -3.45 18.58
N ALA A 157 8.57 -3.08 18.52
CA ALA A 157 9.14 -2.07 19.41
C ALA A 157 8.57 -0.67 19.14
N GLN A 158 8.37 -0.30 17.87
CA GLN A 158 7.77 0.97 17.49
C GLN A 158 6.33 1.09 18.00
N ASP A 159 5.53 0.03 17.89
CA ASP A 159 4.17 -0.05 18.42
C ASP A 159 4.15 0.05 19.95
N LYS A 160 4.96 -0.79 20.62
CA LYS A 160 5.01 -0.84 22.09
C LYS A 160 5.44 0.48 22.74
N TYR A 161 6.38 1.19 22.13
CA TYR A 161 6.95 2.42 22.66
C TYR A 161 6.50 3.67 21.87
N TYR A 162 5.38 3.60 21.17
CA TYR A 162 5.00 4.59 20.16
C TYR A 162 4.98 6.04 20.66
N ALA A 163 4.55 6.28 21.91
CA ALA A 163 4.57 7.62 22.50
C ALA A 163 5.99 8.21 22.57
N LEU A 164 7.00 7.42 22.96
CA LEU A 164 8.39 7.86 22.98
C LEU A 164 8.89 8.17 21.56
N TRP A 165 8.54 7.31 20.60
CA TRP A 165 8.87 7.51 19.19
C TRP A 165 8.27 8.82 18.64
N ILE A 166 7.01 9.12 18.98
CA ILE A 166 6.35 10.38 18.60
C ILE A 166 7.13 11.57 19.15
N LEU A 167 7.50 11.55 20.43
CA LEU A 167 8.23 12.66 21.07
C LEU A 167 9.61 12.87 20.42
N LEU A 168 10.37 11.80 20.21
CA LEU A 168 11.68 11.87 19.58
C LEU A 168 11.59 12.34 18.12
N ALA A 169 10.62 11.83 17.36
CA ALA A 169 10.46 12.20 15.96
C ALA A 169 9.92 13.62 15.79
N ASN A 170 8.87 14.02 16.52
CA ASN A 170 8.16 15.29 16.29
C ASN A 170 8.74 16.48 17.08
N ILE A 171 9.45 16.23 18.18
CA ILE A 171 10.10 17.28 18.96
C ILE A 171 11.62 17.15 18.86
N GLY A 172 12.16 15.97 19.13
CA GLY A 172 13.61 15.73 19.14
C GLY A 172 14.28 16.07 17.80
N LEU A 173 13.79 15.50 16.69
CA LEU A 173 14.39 15.73 15.37
C LEU A 173 14.24 17.18 14.90
N PRO A 174 13.05 17.83 14.89
CA PRO A 174 12.96 19.23 14.51
C PRO A 174 13.79 20.15 15.41
N ALA A 175 13.85 19.90 16.72
CA ALA A 175 14.68 20.70 17.62
C ALA A 175 16.18 20.54 17.32
N LEU A 176 16.64 19.31 17.01
CA LEU A 176 18.02 19.05 16.63
C LEU A 176 18.39 19.78 15.33
N PHE A 177 17.55 19.71 14.30
CA PHE A 177 17.79 20.42 13.04
C PHE A 177 17.73 21.93 13.24
N GLY A 178 16.81 22.42 14.05
CA GLY A 178 16.73 23.82 14.42
C GLY A 178 17.98 24.30 15.16
N TRP A 179 18.54 23.49 16.04
CA TRP A 179 19.80 23.80 16.72
C TRP A 179 20.97 23.91 15.73
N MET A 180 21.05 23.01 14.74
CA MET A 180 22.09 23.05 13.69
C MET A 180 22.06 24.32 12.84
N VAL A 181 20.89 24.93 12.65
CA VAL A 181 20.71 26.14 11.84
C VAL A 181 20.53 27.42 12.68
N GLY A 182 20.60 27.30 14.01
CA GLY A 182 20.47 28.43 14.95
C GLY A 182 19.04 28.91 15.21
N ASP A 183 18.01 28.16 14.80
CA ASP A 183 16.60 28.52 14.99
C ASP A 183 15.75 27.30 15.38
N VAL A 184 15.83 26.92 16.66
CA VAL A 184 15.07 25.82 17.26
C VAL A 184 13.56 26.11 17.24
N VAL A 185 13.17 27.33 17.60
CA VAL A 185 11.76 27.70 17.74
C VAL A 185 11.08 27.75 16.37
N GLY A 186 11.68 28.41 15.38
CA GLY A 186 11.13 28.48 14.03
C GLY A 186 11.02 27.10 13.39
N THR A 187 11.99 26.22 13.63
CA THR A 187 11.94 24.84 13.15
C THR A 187 10.84 24.03 13.84
N LEU A 188 10.63 24.18 15.16
CA LEU A 188 9.51 23.53 15.85
C LEU A 188 8.15 24.06 15.41
N VAL A 189 8.02 25.36 15.14
CA VAL A 189 6.78 25.98 14.66
C VAL A 189 6.46 25.51 13.23
N LEU A 190 7.44 25.49 12.33
CA LEU A 190 7.22 25.11 10.93
C LEU A 190 7.30 23.60 10.71
N ALA A 191 8.48 22.99 10.92
CA ALA A 191 8.70 21.56 10.68
C ALA A 191 8.07 20.64 11.74
N GLY A 192 7.81 21.15 12.94
CA GLY A 192 7.04 20.44 13.97
C GLY A 192 5.53 20.61 13.77
N LEU A 193 5.00 21.79 14.10
CA LEU A 193 3.57 22.08 14.23
C LEU A 193 2.86 22.27 12.87
N LEU A 194 3.29 23.22 12.03
CA LEU A 194 2.62 23.49 10.75
C LEU A 194 2.61 22.24 9.86
N ARG A 195 3.76 21.58 9.73
CA ARG A 195 3.90 20.34 8.97
C ARG A 195 2.96 19.24 9.47
N LEU A 196 2.82 19.05 10.79
CA LEU A 196 1.93 18.03 11.36
C LEU A 196 0.49 18.26 10.88
N VAL A 197 -0.01 19.49 11.00
CA VAL A 197 -1.37 19.86 10.60
C VAL A 197 -1.58 19.68 9.11
N LEU A 198 -0.65 20.17 8.27
CA LEU A 198 -0.75 20.02 6.82
C LEU A 198 -0.72 18.55 6.39
N SER A 199 0.17 17.74 6.96
CA SER A 199 0.29 16.32 6.64
C SER A 199 -0.96 15.52 7.01
N HIS A 200 -1.56 15.80 8.17
CA HIS A 200 -2.85 15.24 8.54
C HIS A 200 -3.90 15.50 7.45
N HIS A 201 -4.13 16.77 7.08
CA HIS A 201 -5.13 17.09 6.08
C HIS A 201 -4.82 16.51 4.70
N PHE A 202 -3.55 16.51 4.29
CA PHE A 202 -3.15 15.91 3.01
C PHE A 202 -3.43 14.41 2.99
N THR A 203 -3.11 13.69 4.07
CA THR A 203 -3.45 12.27 4.17
C THR A 203 -4.97 12.06 4.21
N PHE A 204 -5.70 12.90 4.95
CA PHE A 204 -7.14 12.79 5.07
C PHE A 204 -7.89 13.12 3.77
N PHE A 205 -7.29 13.87 2.85
CA PHE A 205 -7.84 14.05 1.49
C PHE A 205 -7.86 12.77 0.67
N ILE A 206 -7.04 11.77 1.01
CA ILE A 206 -7.10 10.46 0.38
C ILE A 206 -8.44 9.80 0.73
N ASN A 207 -8.77 9.75 2.02
CA ASN A 207 -10.01 9.13 2.50
C ASN A 207 -11.27 9.88 2.07
N SER A 208 -11.18 11.22 1.98
CA SER A 208 -12.34 12.06 1.63
C SER A 208 -12.36 12.47 0.15
N LEU A 209 -11.54 13.43 -0.25
CA LEU A 209 -11.61 14.03 -1.60
C LEU A 209 -11.32 13.01 -2.72
N CYS A 210 -10.42 12.05 -2.52
CA CYS A 210 -10.17 11.00 -3.53
C CYS A 210 -11.32 9.99 -3.63
N HIS A 211 -12.28 10.00 -2.71
CA HIS A 211 -13.54 9.25 -2.80
C HIS A 211 -14.72 10.10 -3.25
N MET A 212 -14.50 11.36 -3.65
CA MET A 212 -15.56 12.30 -4.04
C MET A 212 -15.31 12.94 -5.41
N PHE A 213 -14.07 13.35 -5.70
CA PHE A 213 -13.73 14.15 -6.88
C PHE A 213 -12.66 13.47 -7.73
N GLY A 214 -12.92 13.35 -9.03
CA GLY A 214 -12.00 12.76 -10.00
C GLY A 214 -12.70 11.81 -10.98
N THR A 215 -11.92 10.91 -11.56
CA THR A 215 -12.40 9.95 -12.57
C THR A 215 -12.34 8.51 -12.06
N ARG A 216 -13.07 7.59 -12.68
CA ARG A 216 -13.04 6.15 -12.32
C ARG A 216 -12.58 5.27 -13.49
N PRO A 217 -11.34 5.43 -13.97
CA PRO A 217 -10.85 4.76 -15.18
C PRO A 217 -10.81 3.24 -15.11
N TYR A 218 -10.75 2.62 -13.93
CA TYR A 218 -10.52 1.17 -13.80
C TYR A 218 -11.71 0.40 -13.21
N THR A 219 -12.49 1.01 -12.31
CA THR A 219 -13.68 0.37 -11.72
C THR A 219 -14.68 1.39 -11.20
N ASP A 220 -15.96 1.03 -11.20
CA ASP A 220 -17.06 1.79 -10.59
C ASP A 220 -17.68 1.09 -9.36
N THR A 221 -17.09 -0.02 -8.91
CA THR A 221 -17.58 -0.85 -7.79
C THR A 221 -17.44 -0.18 -6.42
N ASN A 222 -16.55 0.79 -6.28
CA ASN A 222 -16.35 1.59 -5.08
C ASN A 222 -16.24 3.08 -5.41
N THR A 223 -16.15 3.91 -4.37
CA THR A 223 -16.23 5.36 -4.49
C THR A 223 -14.91 6.01 -4.89
N ALA A 224 -13.79 5.29 -4.82
CA ALA A 224 -12.46 5.83 -5.09
C ALA A 224 -12.33 6.38 -6.51
N ARG A 225 -11.58 7.47 -6.65
CA ARG A 225 -11.40 8.24 -7.89
C ARG A 225 -9.93 8.61 -8.08
N ASP A 226 -9.53 8.66 -9.34
CA ASP A 226 -8.25 9.21 -9.77
C ASP A 226 -8.35 10.73 -9.93
N ASN A 227 -7.45 11.44 -9.26
CA ASN A 227 -7.36 12.89 -9.27
C ASN A 227 -5.88 13.36 -9.29
N PRO A 228 -5.36 13.81 -10.45
CA PRO A 228 -3.98 14.27 -10.58
C PRO A 228 -3.62 15.49 -9.72
N ILE A 229 -4.59 16.36 -9.42
CA ILE A 229 -4.36 17.55 -8.58
C ILE A 229 -4.16 17.09 -7.13
N LEU A 230 -5.03 16.21 -6.64
CA LEU A 230 -4.87 15.64 -5.29
C LEU A 230 -3.57 14.84 -5.17
N ALA A 231 -3.14 14.14 -6.23
CA ALA A 231 -1.88 13.39 -6.23
C ALA A 231 -0.66 14.26 -5.89
N ILE A 232 -0.68 15.57 -6.15
CA ILE A 232 0.40 16.50 -5.78
C ILE A 232 0.49 16.61 -4.25
N PHE A 233 -0.64 16.86 -3.58
CA PHE A 233 -0.72 17.00 -2.12
C PHE A 233 -0.53 15.68 -1.40
N THR A 234 -0.95 14.57 -2.02
CA THR A 234 -0.94 13.23 -1.42
C THR A 234 0.24 12.37 -1.86
N TRP A 235 1.29 12.97 -2.42
CA TRP A 235 2.53 12.26 -2.81
C TRP A 235 2.32 11.05 -3.74
N GLY A 236 1.33 11.16 -4.64
CA GLY A 236 0.96 10.13 -5.61
C GLY A 236 -0.29 9.32 -5.28
N GLU A 237 -0.84 9.45 -4.06
CA GLU A 237 -1.99 8.66 -3.61
C GLU A 237 -3.32 9.09 -4.22
N GLY A 238 -3.33 10.20 -4.98
CA GLY A 238 -4.51 10.70 -5.68
C GLY A 238 -5.00 9.82 -6.82
N TYR A 239 -4.22 8.85 -7.31
CA TYR A 239 -4.68 7.83 -8.26
C TYR A 239 -5.40 6.68 -7.54
N HIS A 240 -6.45 7.03 -6.81
CA HIS A 240 -7.05 6.16 -5.81
C HIS A 240 -7.99 5.11 -6.43
N ASN A 241 -8.57 5.37 -7.61
CA ASN A 241 -9.37 4.36 -8.32
C ASN A 241 -8.49 3.22 -8.83
N TYR A 242 -7.30 3.55 -9.35
CA TYR A 242 -6.31 2.53 -9.69
C TYR A 242 -5.91 1.72 -8.46
N HIS A 243 -5.54 2.42 -7.39
CA HIS A 243 -5.06 1.81 -6.16
C HIS A 243 -6.08 0.82 -5.57
N HIS A 244 -7.34 1.21 -5.43
CA HIS A 244 -8.38 0.33 -4.89
C HIS A 244 -8.65 -0.90 -5.75
N PHE A 245 -8.52 -0.78 -7.06
CA PHE A 245 -8.74 -1.91 -7.97
C PHE A 245 -7.53 -2.85 -8.07
N PHE A 246 -6.33 -2.29 -8.04
CA PHE A 246 -5.06 -2.99 -8.22
C PHE A 246 -4.11 -2.79 -7.04
N GLN A 247 -4.61 -2.96 -5.82
CA GLN A 247 -3.90 -2.66 -4.57
C GLN A 247 -2.56 -3.41 -4.35
N TYR A 248 -2.26 -4.43 -5.17
CA TYR A 248 -1.01 -5.17 -5.11
C TYR A 248 0.10 -4.60 -6.00
N ASP A 249 -0.17 -3.59 -6.84
CA ASP A 249 0.85 -2.86 -7.60
C ASP A 249 1.56 -1.85 -6.70
N TYR A 250 2.88 -1.75 -6.80
CA TYR A 250 3.65 -0.78 -6.03
C TYR A 250 3.44 0.68 -6.52
N ARG A 251 2.78 0.88 -7.66
CA ARG A 251 2.44 2.18 -8.25
C ARG A 251 0.97 2.48 -8.01
N ASN A 252 0.67 3.74 -7.71
CA ASN A 252 -0.70 4.23 -7.86
C ASN A 252 -0.82 4.98 -9.19
N GLY A 253 0.14 5.84 -9.50
CA GLY A 253 0.27 6.45 -10.82
C GLY A 253 0.92 5.47 -11.78
N VAL A 254 0.13 4.64 -12.46
CA VAL A 254 0.65 3.57 -13.34
C VAL A 254 1.37 4.08 -14.59
N LYS A 255 0.97 5.24 -15.12
CA LYS A 255 1.59 5.85 -16.30
C LYS A 255 2.90 6.55 -15.91
N TRP A 256 3.87 6.57 -16.83
CA TRP A 256 5.19 7.15 -16.54
C TRP A 256 5.13 8.64 -16.19
N TRP A 257 4.21 9.40 -16.81
CA TRP A 257 4.01 10.84 -16.59
C TRP A 257 3.12 11.20 -15.40
N GLN A 258 2.39 10.23 -14.83
CA GLN A 258 1.54 10.47 -13.67
C GLN A 258 2.41 10.81 -12.46
N TYR A 259 2.10 11.89 -11.74
CA TYR A 259 2.89 12.31 -10.57
C TYR A 259 2.73 11.31 -9.42
N ASP A 260 3.75 10.49 -9.19
CA ASP A 260 3.78 9.53 -8.09
C ASP A 260 5.24 9.39 -7.63
N PRO A 261 5.71 10.33 -6.76
CA PRO A 261 7.09 10.32 -6.28
C PRO A 261 7.43 9.05 -5.51
N SER A 262 6.44 8.45 -4.85
CA SER A 262 6.58 7.18 -4.15
C SER A 262 7.03 6.07 -5.11
N LYS A 263 6.45 5.99 -6.32
CA LYS A 263 6.88 5.00 -7.32
C LYS A 263 8.30 5.25 -7.82
N TRP A 264 8.70 6.51 -7.97
CA TRP A 264 10.02 6.88 -8.47
C TRP A 264 11.08 6.57 -7.43
N ILE A 265 10.81 6.83 -6.15
CA ILE A 265 11.69 6.48 -5.04
C ILE A 265 11.85 4.95 -4.95
N ILE A 266 10.74 4.20 -4.92
CA ILE A 266 10.80 2.73 -4.82
C ILE A 266 11.57 2.13 -6.01
N TYR A 267 11.36 2.64 -7.22
CA TYR A 267 12.08 2.19 -8.41
C TYR A 267 13.55 2.62 -8.41
N GLY A 268 13.87 3.84 -7.98
CA GLY A 268 15.25 4.32 -7.87
C GLY A 268 16.06 3.49 -6.88
N LEU A 269 15.48 3.20 -5.71
CA LEU A 269 16.11 2.33 -4.70
C LEU A 269 16.34 0.91 -5.20
N SER A 270 15.51 0.41 -6.13
CA SER A 270 15.70 -0.94 -6.67
C SER A 270 16.88 -1.04 -7.63
N LYS A 271 17.25 0.08 -8.27
CA LYS A 271 18.45 0.15 -9.13
C LYS A 271 19.76 0.04 -8.35
N ILE A 272 19.73 0.36 -7.06
CA ILE A 272 20.88 0.24 -6.16
C ILE A 272 20.74 -0.92 -5.17
N GLY A 273 19.78 -1.82 -5.40
CA GLY A 273 19.60 -3.03 -4.58
C GLY A 273 18.99 -2.81 -3.19
N LEU A 274 18.48 -1.60 -2.89
CA LEU A 274 17.85 -1.30 -1.59
C LEU A 274 16.37 -1.67 -1.53
N THR A 275 15.73 -1.93 -2.68
CA THR A 275 14.39 -2.51 -2.78
C THR A 275 14.34 -3.58 -3.88
N TRP A 276 13.49 -4.58 -3.72
CA TRP A 276 13.34 -5.69 -4.67
C TRP A 276 11.91 -6.24 -4.67
N ASP A 277 11.61 -7.18 -5.57
CA ASP A 277 10.29 -7.79 -5.76
C ASP A 277 9.15 -6.78 -5.96
N LEU A 278 9.40 -5.74 -6.76
CA LEU A 278 8.41 -4.71 -7.08
C LEU A 278 7.26 -5.33 -7.88
N LYS A 279 6.11 -5.52 -7.24
CA LYS A 279 4.90 -6.09 -7.84
C LYS A 279 4.28 -5.11 -8.81
N ARG A 280 4.00 -5.56 -10.03
CA ARG A 280 3.35 -4.78 -11.09
C ARG A 280 2.20 -5.56 -11.70
N VAL A 281 1.08 -4.89 -11.91
CA VAL A 281 -0.02 -5.39 -12.72
C VAL A 281 0.43 -5.35 -14.19
N PRO A 282 0.19 -6.41 -14.97
CA PRO A 282 0.46 -6.40 -16.40
C PRO A 282 -0.35 -5.34 -17.15
N ASP A 283 0.27 -4.67 -18.11
CA ASP A 283 -0.37 -3.59 -18.88
C ASP A 283 -1.66 -4.05 -19.57
N VAL A 284 -1.70 -5.28 -20.08
CA VAL A 284 -2.91 -5.87 -20.68
C VAL A 284 -4.07 -5.93 -19.68
N THR A 285 -3.79 -6.28 -18.42
CA THR A 285 -4.81 -6.33 -17.36
C THR A 285 -5.32 -4.93 -17.00
N ILE A 286 -4.43 -3.93 -17.02
CA ILE A 286 -4.79 -2.52 -16.79
C ILE A 286 -5.65 -2.00 -17.95
N GLN A 287 -5.25 -2.28 -19.20
CA GLN A 287 -5.98 -1.91 -20.41
C GLN A 287 -7.37 -2.56 -20.45
N HIS A 288 -7.47 -3.84 -20.08
CA HIS A 288 -8.75 -4.54 -19.96
C HIS A 288 -9.74 -3.77 -19.08
N ALA A 289 -9.34 -3.41 -17.86
CA ALA A 289 -10.18 -2.66 -16.93
C ALA A 289 -10.59 -1.28 -17.47
N GLN A 290 -9.67 -0.58 -18.14
CA GLN A 290 -9.96 0.71 -18.77
C GLN A 290 -10.97 0.58 -19.90
N THR A 291 -10.82 -0.45 -20.74
CA THR A 291 -11.71 -0.71 -21.87
C THR A 291 -13.10 -1.13 -21.38
N GLU A 292 -13.21 -1.96 -20.35
CA GLU A 292 -14.51 -2.27 -19.72
C GLU A 292 -15.21 -1.01 -19.21
N MET A 293 -14.49 -0.14 -18.50
CA MET A 293 -15.05 1.14 -18.05
C MET A 293 -15.39 2.08 -19.20
N ALA A 294 -14.68 2.01 -20.33
CA ALA A 294 -15.01 2.77 -21.53
C ALA A 294 -16.32 2.29 -22.15
N PHE A 295 -16.53 0.98 -22.28
CA PHE A 295 -17.79 0.39 -22.75
C PHE A 295 -18.98 0.80 -21.85
N LYS A 296 -18.86 0.65 -20.53
CA LYS A 296 -19.91 1.08 -19.58
C LYS A 296 -20.31 2.54 -19.74
N ARG A 297 -19.33 3.43 -19.97
CA ARG A 297 -19.59 4.86 -20.19
C ARG A 297 -20.25 5.11 -21.54
N ALA A 298 -19.82 4.40 -22.58
CA ALA A 298 -20.42 4.50 -23.90
C ALA A 298 -21.89 4.06 -23.87
N GLU A 299 -22.19 2.92 -23.25
CA GLU A 299 -23.56 2.42 -23.04
C GLU A 299 -24.43 3.44 -22.30
N LYS A 300 -23.93 4.00 -21.20
CA LYS A 300 -24.66 5.02 -20.43
C LYS A 300 -24.94 6.28 -21.26
N LYS A 301 -23.97 6.73 -22.07
CA LYS A 301 -24.18 7.88 -22.97
C LYS A 301 -25.24 7.56 -24.01
N VAL A 302 -25.14 6.42 -24.69
CA VAL A 302 -26.14 5.98 -25.68
C VAL A 302 -27.54 5.91 -25.07
N ALA A 303 -27.67 5.35 -23.85
CA ALA A 303 -28.94 5.31 -23.13
C ALA A 303 -29.49 6.69 -22.74
N THR A 304 -28.63 7.71 -22.59
CA THR A 304 -29.08 9.09 -22.31
C THR A 304 -29.62 9.78 -23.55
N PHE A 305 -29.10 9.44 -24.74
CA PHE A 305 -29.51 10.06 -26.02
C PHE A 305 -30.57 9.26 -26.78
N SER A 306 -31.02 8.11 -26.25
CA SER A 306 -32.01 7.26 -26.92
C SER A 306 -33.42 7.85 -26.99
N GLU A 307 -33.70 8.98 -26.34
CA GLU A 307 -34.97 9.70 -26.52
C GLU A 307 -35.00 10.52 -27.83
N THR A 308 -33.85 10.77 -28.46
CA THR A 308 -33.73 11.48 -29.74
C THR A 308 -33.34 10.49 -30.84
N LEU A 309 -34.28 9.60 -31.22
CA LEU A 309 -34.06 8.51 -32.18
C LEU A 309 -33.90 9.04 -33.62
N THR A 310 -32.67 9.22 -34.08
CA THR A 310 -32.32 9.16 -35.51
C THR A 310 -31.77 7.78 -35.88
N SER A 311 -31.88 7.39 -37.15
CA SER A 311 -31.32 6.14 -37.69
C SER A 311 -29.83 5.95 -37.36
N ASP A 312 -29.10 7.05 -37.27
CA ASP A 312 -27.66 7.07 -36.98
C ASP A 312 -27.36 6.59 -35.55
N PHE A 313 -28.23 6.89 -34.58
CA PHE A 313 -28.08 6.41 -33.20
C PHE A 313 -28.26 4.90 -33.08
N GLN A 314 -29.17 4.32 -33.87
CA GLN A 314 -29.36 2.87 -33.87
C GLN A 314 -28.12 2.17 -34.44
N ALA A 315 -27.54 2.67 -35.54
CA ALA A 315 -26.30 2.14 -36.10
C ALA A 315 -25.12 2.23 -35.11
N ILE A 316 -25.00 3.34 -34.36
CA ILE A 316 -23.98 3.51 -33.32
C ILE A 316 -24.16 2.47 -32.20
N LYS A 317 -25.40 2.25 -31.75
CA LYS A 317 -25.72 1.26 -30.71
C LYS A 317 -25.35 -0.15 -31.16
N ASP A 318 -25.69 -0.52 -32.39
CA ASP A 318 -25.40 -1.84 -32.94
C ASP A 318 -23.89 -2.05 -33.13
N ARG A 319 -23.15 -1.01 -33.56
CA ARG A 319 -21.68 -1.06 -33.62
C ARG A 319 -21.07 -1.19 -32.23
N LEU A 320 -21.57 -0.46 -31.23
CA LEU A 320 -21.08 -0.56 -29.87
C LEU A 320 -21.26 -1.97 -29.30
N ASN A 321 -22.41 -2.58 -29.53
CA ASN A 321 -22.70 -3.95 -29.09
C ASN A 321 -21.77 -4.98 -29.77
N SER A 322 -21.52 -4.84 -31.08
CA SER A 322 -20.63 -5.77 -31.78
C SER A 322 -19.17 -5.65 -31.34
N GLU A 323 -18.68 -4.43 -31.11
CA GLU A 323 -17.35 -4.18 -30.56
C GLU A 323 -17.21 -4.74 -29.14
N GLN A 324 -18.26 -4.59 -28.30
CA GLN A 324 -18.25 -5.15 -26.96
C GLN A 324 -18.21 -6.68 -26.99
N GLN A 325 -18.94 -7.31 -27.91
CA GLN A 325 -18.93 -8.77 -28.08
C GLN A 325 -17.56 -9.27 -28.57
N ALA A 326 -16.97 -8.61 -29.57
CA ALA A 326 -15.63 -8.92 -30.07
C ALA A 326 -14.58 -8.76 -28.96
N PHE A 327 -14.68 -7.70 -28.16
CA PHE A 327 -13.81 -7.50 -27.01
C PHE A 327 -13.93 -8.63 -25.98
N LYS A 328 -15.16 -9.03 -25.60
CA LYS A 328 -15.39 -10.15 -24.68
C LYS A 328 -14.78 -11.45 -25.19
N GLN A 329 -14.87 -11.71 -26.50
CA GLN A 329 -14.25 -12.87 -27.12
C GLN A 329 -12.71 -12.82 -27.02
N THR A 330 -12.08 -11.70 -27.38
CA THR A 330 -10.63 -11.52 -27.26
C THR A 330 -10.13 -11.76 -25.83
N ILE A 331 -10.90 -11.33 -24.82
CA ILE A 331 -10.57 -11.57 -23.41
C ILE A 331 -10.71 -13.04 -23.02
N ALA A 332 -11.74 -13.73 -23.49
CA ALA A 332 -11.89 -15.17 -23.26
C ALA A 332 -10.72 -15.96 -23.87
N GLU A 333 -10.32 -15.63 -25.10
CA GLU A 333 -9.15 -16.22 -25.77
C GLU A 333 -7.86 -15.96 -24.98
N TRP A 334 -7.65 -14.72 -24.54
CA TRP A 334 -6.50 -14.38 -23.70
C TRP A 334 -6.47 -15.13 -22.37
N GLN A 335 -7.61 -15.28 -21.69
CA GLN A 335 -7.71 -16.06 -20.44
C GLN A 335 -7.43 -17.55 -20.67
N ALA A 336 -7.91 -18.12 -21.77
CA ALA A 336 -7.62 -19.49 -22.16
C ALA A 336 -6.13 -19.70 -22.39
N LEU A 337 -5.48 -18.83 -23.17
CA LEU A 337 -4.03 -18.86 -23.42
C LEU A 337 -3.22 -18.72 -22.14
N LYS A 338 -3.63 -17.82 -21.23
CA LYS A 338 -2.95 -17.64 -19.94
C LYS A 338 -3.06 -18.90 -19.06
N THR A 339 -4.23 -19.53 -19.03
CA THR A 339 -4.47 -20.76 -18.28
C THR A 339 -3.61 -21.90 -18.84
N GLN A 340 -3.59 -22.06 -20.16
CA GLN A 340 -2.75 -23.02 -20.86
C GLN A 340 -1.26 -22.78 -20.57
N ALA A 341 -0.79 -21.53 -20.59
CA ALA A 341 0.60 -21.19 -20.28
C ALA A 341 0.99 -21.53 -18.83
N ILE A 342 0.08 -21.31 -17.86
CA ILE A 342 0.30 -21.70 -16.46
C ILE A 342 0.38 -23.22 -16.33
N GLU A 343 -0.52 -23.94 -16.99
CA GLU A 343 -0.57 -25.40 -16.97
C GLU A 343 0.69 -26.01 -17.60
N MET A 344 1.12 -25.49 -18.76
CA MET A 344 2.38 -25.89 -19.39
C MET A 344 3.58 -25.70 -18.47
N LYS A 345 3.69 -24.53 -17.81
CA LYS A 345 4.78 -24.27 -16.84
C LYS A 345 4.75 -25.21 -15.64
N LYS A 346 3.55 -25.52 -15.13
CA LYS A 346 3.37 -26.46 -14.01
C LYS A 346 3.81 -27.87 -14.42
N ASN A 347 3.44 -28.30 -15.63
CA ASN A 347 3.81 -29.60 -16.16
C ASN A 347 5.32 -29.70 -16.42
N GLU A 348 5.94 -28.67 -17.00
CA GLU A 348 7.40 -28.62 -17.20
C GLU A 348 8.14 -28.67 -15.85
N PHE A 349 7.68 -27.92 -14.85
CA PHE A 349 8.26 -27.95 -13.51
C PHE A 349 8.13 -29.33 -12.84
N ALA A 350 6.97 -29.96 -12.95
CA ALA A 350 6.75 -31.31 -12.44
C ALA A 350 7.67 -32.34 -13.12
N GLN A 351 7.83 -32.25 -14.45
CA GLN A 351 8.77 -33.10 -15.20
C GLN A 351 10.20 -32.92 -14.72
N ARG A 352 10.68 -31.67 -14.55
CA ARG A 352 12.03 -31.41 -14.02
C ARG A 352 12.23 -31.98 -12.61
N ILE A 353 11.23 -31.93 -11.75
CA ILE A 353 11.32 -32.55 -10.41
C ILE A 353 11.45 -34.07 -10.53
N HIS A 354 10.65 -34.71 -11.38
CA HIS A 354 10.74 -36.15 -11.61
C HIS A 354 12.11 -36.55 -12.15
N GLU A 355 12.65 -35.81 -13.13
CA GLU A 355 13.99 -36.05 -13.68
C GLU A 355 15.09 -35.93 -12.62
N VAL A 356 14.99 -34.95 -11.70
CA VAL A 356 15.96 -34.78 -10.61
C VAL A 356 15.85 -35.91 -9.58
N ASP A 357 14.63 -36.32 -9.23
CA ASP A 357 14.38 -37.41 -8.27
C ASP A 357 14.92 -38.75 -8.80
N ASP A 358 14.67 -39.07 -10.07
CA ASP A 358 15.18 -40.28 -10.72
C ASP A 358 16.71 -40.28 -10.76
N LYS A 359 17.33 -39.14 -11.13
CA LYS A 359 18.79 -39.00 -11.13
C LYS A 359 19.41 -39.14 -9.74
N LEU A 360 18.76 -38.64 -8.70
CA LEU A 360 19.19 -38.82 -7.32
C LEU A 360 19.05 -40.27 -6.87
N LYS A 361 17.96 -40.97 -7.22
CA LYS A 361 17.78 -42.40 -6.96
C LYS A 361 18.88 -43.24 -7.60
N ASP A 362 19.21 -42.97 -8.86
CA ASP A 362 20.30 -43.67 -9.55
C ASP A 362 21.66 -43.45 -8.86
N GLN A 363 21.93 -42.21 -8.41
CA GLN A 363 23.13 -41.89 -7.65
C GLN A 363 23.17 -42.59 -6.29
N PHE A 364 22.05 -42.63 -5.56
CA PHE A 364 21.94 -43.35 -4.29
C PHE A 364 22.16 -44.86 -4.48
N SER A 365 21.53 -45.45 -5.49
CA SER A 365 21.71 -46.87 -5.85
C SER A 365 23.18 -47.20 -6.14
N SER A 366 23.85 -46.36 -6.95
CA SER A 366 25.28 -46.53 -7.24
C SER A 366 26.18 -46.46 -5.99
N ILE A 367 25.84 -45.59 -5.03
CA ILE A 367 26.55 -45.50 -3.75
C ILE A 367 26.29 -46.75 -2.91
N GLU A 368 25.06 -47.24 -2.86
CA GLU A 368 24.72 -48.46 -2.12
C GLU A 368 25.48 -49.68 -2.67
N ASP A 369 25.56 -49.84 -4.00
CA ASP A 369 26.33 -50.90 -4.65
C ASP A 369 27.83 -50.80 -4.32
N LYS A 370 28.39 -49.60 -4.31
CA LYS A 370 29.80 -49.38 -3.89
C LYS A 370 30.01 -49.78 -2.44
N LEU A 371 29.10 -49.42 -1.53
CA LEU A 371 29.18 -49.79 -0.13
C LEU A 371 29.11 -51.31 0.06
N ARG A 372 28.21 -52.00 -0.66
CA ARG A 372 28.14 -53.48 -0.67
C ARG A 372 29.43 -54.11 -1.17
N ASN A 373 29.99 -53.59 -2.27
CA ASN A 373 31.26 -54.08 -2.80
C ASN A 373 32.42 -53.88 -1.80
N HIS A 374 32.50 -52.73 -1.14
CA HIS A 374 33.49 -52.50 -0.09
C HIS A 374 33.33 -53.46 1.09
N ALA A 375 32.08 -53.70 1.54
CA ALA A 375 31.81 -54.67 2.61
C ALA A 375 32.28 -56.08 2.21
N GLN A 376 31.98 -56.52 0.98
CA GLN A 376 32.41 -57.83 0.47
C GLN A 376 33.94 -57.92 0.37
N GLN A 377 34.61 -56.85 -0.06
CA GLN A 377 36.08 -56.81 -0.12
C GLN A 377 36.71 -56.91 1.28
N ILE A 378 36.15 -56.24 2.27
CA ILE A 378 36.60 -56.34 3.67
C ILE A 378 36.39 -57.75 4.20
N GLU A 379 35.23 -58.36 3.95
CA GLU A 379 34.94 -59.73 4.36
C GLU A 379 35.92 -60.73 3.73
N ASN A 380 36.20 -60.58 2.44
CA ASN A 380 37.19 -61.39 1.73
C ASN A 380 38.60 -61.22 2.30
N LEU A 381 39.01 -59.99 2.64
CA LEU A 381 40.29 -59.70 3.29
C LEU A 381 40.39 -60.35 4.67
N VAL A 382 39.35 -60.25 5.49
CA VAL A 382 39.28 -60.87 6.82
C VAL A 382 39.35 -62.40 6.71
N ASN A 383 38.63 -62.99 5.76
CA ASN A 383 38.67 -64.43 5.51
C ASN A 383 40.06 -64.90 5.02
N HIS A 384 40.73 -64.10 4.19
CA HIS A 384 42.10 -64.39 3.73
C HIS A 384 43.13 -64.32 4.87
N LEU A 385 42.94 -63.42 5.84
CA LEU A 385 43.76 -63.36 7.06
C LEU A 385 43.55 -64.60 7.95
N LYS A 386 42.31 -65.08 8.09
CA LYS A 386 42.01 -66.32 8.84
C LYS A 386 42.62 -67.57 8.20
N GLY A 387 42.68 -67.62 6.87
CA GLY A 387 43.30 -68.73 6.13
C GLY A 387 44.84 -68.80 6.19
N LYS A 388 45.51 -67.74 6.64
CA LYS A 388 46.98 -67.69 6.81
C LYS A 388 47.46 -68.02 8.24
N HIS A 389 46.53 -68.35 9.15
CA HIS A 389 46.81 -68.73 10.54
C HIS A 389 46.56 -70.23 10.84
N VAL A 390 46.61 -71.09 9.81
CA VAL A 390 46.56 -72.56 9.95
C VAL A 390 47.89 -73.16 9.57
#